data_AF-A0A9J7L9P0-F1
#
_entry.id   AF-A0A9J7L9P0-F1
#
_cell.length_a   1.000
_cell.length_b   1.000
_cell.length_c   1.000
_cell.angle_alpha   90.00
_cell.angle_beta   90.00
_cell.angle_gamma   90.00
#
_symmetry.space_group_name_H-M   'P 1'
#
loop_
_entity.id
_entity.type
_entity.pdbx_description
1 polymer ?
#
loop_
_entity_poly.entity_id
_entity_poly.type
_entity_poly.pdbx_seq_one_letter_code
_entity_poly.pdbx_strand_id
1 'polypeptide(L)'
;MEYRKGTMKGSSFLRIRLDVLFGVFFTVAAAQNPTRVTNSGRVLGFTTTVESVTVENYLGIPYAAAPLGNLRFKPPENVRPWDGVRYATDFGDLCMVAPRLSQSPPSSLSMSEDCLFLNVFAPRTTGTEDLAVMIWIPDDGFNTDTATNYNGEWLAAVGSVIVVTVNYRLSVFGFLSTGDSTAPGNYGLMDQRAAIQWVKDNINNFGGDPDRITLFGESAGGASVSMQMLSPQNNGLFQRAICQSGVAMSPGMINLDPLAATRALCEYLNCRTQDPVDMVTVLRRMSANELAQAAARFTGNYTERIWSPVIDGEFLPDDPVRLLERGSVPDRQLLLGFNEDEGAYLMYEGLPGYYIRNRETYNYYMNASLFHIFPTNTEAVVEAVALEYGSWNETSTATEAFQQTFTTMYGDFAYIASTMQMANLYRQLNMATFVYQFTHARRTNLPAWAGAVHADELYYLFPTVRGNNPDLMTDDEMQLVNAMMTYWSNFAKTGNPNLPYNPVLPTTWPRYTGTQRFIDLTIRMSDNSVGQYIRPRRTFFWTKMMPALDSQSCSPETIDDTTNVNGWLEETILLGLRRNDVIQLGVVGGIAILLILVFFISCVTCCKVLSVNRMMRYDDSKIHLSSYA
;
A
#
# COMPACT_ATOMS: atom_id res chain seq x y z
N MET A 1 36.54 94.53 24.74
CA MET A 1 35.41 94.17 23.86
C MET A 1 35.07 92.74 24.17
N GLU A 2 33.88 92.58 24.75
CA GLU A 2 33.11 91.35 25.03
C GLU A 2 33.93 90.14 25.51
N TYR A 3 34.39 90.07 26.77
CA TYR A 3 33.67 90.17 28.08
C TYR A 3 32.56 89.10 28.20
N ARG A 4 32.48 88.27 29.25
CA ARG A 4 33.17 88.26 30.55
C ARG A 4 32.75 87.00 31.33
N LYS A 5 33.69 86.52 32.18
CA LYS A 5 33.53 86.09 33.59
C LYS A 5 32.41 85.08 33.94
N GLY A 6 32.65 84.11 34.80
CA GLY A 6 33.65 84.04 35.88
C GLY A 6 32.97 83.44 37.10
N THR A 7 33.60 82.39 37.63
CA THR A 7 33.82 82.13 39.08
C THR A 7 32.65 82.07 40.07
N MET A 8 32.62 80.90 40.72
CA MET A 8 32.79 80.63 42.16
C MET A 8 31.58 80.28 43.04
N LYS A 9 31.80 79.12 43.70
CA LYS A 9 31.47 78.71 45.08
C LYS A 9 30.01 78.37 45.43
N GLY A 10 29.85 77.15 45.94
CA GLY A 10 28.69 76.71 46.72
C GLY A 10 28.91 75.30 47.26
N SER A 11 28.72 75.13 48.56
CA SER A 11 29.04 73.96 49.39
C SER A 11 27.95 72.89 49.41
N SER A 12 28.34 71.72 49.94
CA SER A 12 27.58 70.81 50.83
C SER A 12 26.64 69.72 50.28
N PHE A 13 26.73 68.58 50.98
CA PHE A 13 25.89 67.37 51.04
C PHE A 13 26.15 66.23 50.03
N LEU A 14 27.00 65.31 50.48
CA LEU A 14 27.10 63.92 50.04
C LEU A 14 25.78 63.19 50.35
N ARG A 15 24.96 62.92 49.32
CA ARG A 15 23.88 61.92 49.37
C ARG A 15 24.33 60.71 48.57
N ILE A 16 24.52 59.60 49.27
CA ILE A 16 24.72 58.27 48.69
C ILE A 16 23.45 57.93 47.90
N ARG A 17 23.53 57.88 46.57
CA ARG A 17 22.54 57.18 45.74
C ARG A 17 23.01 55.75 45.56
N LEU A 18 22.23 54.82 46.10
CA LEU A 18 22.35 53.40 45.85
C LEU A 18 21.68 53.14 44.49
N ASP A 19 22.45 53.19 43.40
CA ASP A 19 21.95 52.76 42.09
C ASP A 19 22.03 51.22 42.05
N VAL A 20 20.92 50.57 42.40
CA VAL A 20 20.74 49.13 42.21
C VAL A 20 20.54 48.89 40.71
N LEU A 21 21.61 48.52 40.00
CA LEU A 21 21.51 47.95 38.66
C LEU A 21 20.88 46.55 38.78
N PHE A 22 19.59 46.43 38.47
CA PHE A 22 18.97 45.15 38.14
C PHE A 22 19.47 44.74 36.75
N GLY A 23 20.56 43.97 36.70
CA GLY A 23 20.97 43.26 35.50
C GLY A 23 19.98 42.14 35.22
N VAL A 24 19.07 42.34 34.28
CA VAL A 24 18.26 41.27 33.70
C VAL A 24 19.19 40.46 32.80
N PHE A 25 19.76 39.38 33.33
CA PHE A 25 20.41 38.36 32.52
C PHE A 25 19.33 37.60 31.73
N PHE A 26 19.09 38.00 30.49
CA PHE A 26 18.48 37.12 29.51
C PHE A 26 19.50 36.03 29.17
N THR A 27 19.44 34.90 29.88
CA THR A 27 20.00 33.65 29.36
C THR A 27 19.12 33.24 28.20
N VAL A 28 19.51 33.62 26.98
CA VAL A 28 19.00 32.94 25.78
C VAL A 28 19.60 31.54 25.83
N ALA A 29 18.86 30.59 26.40
CA ALA A 29 19.16 29.18 26.19
C ALA A 29 18.96 28.92 24.70
N ALA A 30 20.05 28.87 23.93
CA ALA A 30 19.99 28.33 22.59
C ALA A 30 19.41 26.92 22.72
N ALA A 31 18.23 26.67 22.12
CA ALA A 31 17.62 25.36 22.13
C ALA A 31 18.63 24.39 21.52
N GLN A 32 19.23 23.54 22.35
CA GLN A 32 20.24 22.61 21.90
C GLN A 32 19.54 21.51 21.10
N ASN A 33 19.96 21.33 19.85
CA ASN A 33 19.45 20.27 18.98
C ASN A 33 19.50 18.91 19.71
N PRO A 34 18.41 18.13 19.69
CA PRO A 34 18.33 16.92 20.47
C PRO A 34 19.28 15.85 19.90
N THR A 35 20.00 15.16 20.79
CA THR A 35 20.90 14.06 20.40
C THR A 35 20.40 12.75 20.99
N ARG A 36 20.38 11.66 20.21
CA ARG A 36 20.07 10.30 20.68
C ARG A 36 21.19 9.32 20.35
N VAL A 37 21.24 8.24 21.13
CA VAL A 37 22.19 7.15 20.95
C VAL A 37 21.49 6.01 20.23
N THR A 38 22.15 5.44 19.23
CA THR A 38 21.75 4.20 18.54
C THR A 38 22.87 3.18 18.74
N ASN A 39 22.61 1.91 18.45
CA ASN A 39 23.62 0.84 18.51
C ASN A 39 24.76 1.08 17.50
N SER A 40 24.53 1.88 16.46
CA SER A 40 25.52 2.23 15.43
C SER A 40 26.22 3.57 15.67
N GLY A 41 25.80 4.37 16.66
CA GLY A 41 26.40 5.67 16.96
C GLY A 41 25.38 6.74 17.34
N ARG A 42 25.85 7.96 17.61
CA ARG A 42 24.98 9.08 18.04
C ARG A 42 24.42 9.83 16.84
N VAL A 43 23.17 10.29 16.95
CA VAL A 43 22.49 11.12 15.94
C VAL A 43 22.00 12.43 16.55
N LEU A 44 22.20 13.54 15.84
CA LEU A 44 21.72 14.88 16.19
C LEU A 44 20.53 15.25 15.29
N GLY A 45 19.35 15.44 15.87
CA GLY A 45 18.14 15.88 15.19
C GLY A 45 17.87 17.37 15.35
N PHE A 46 16.62 17.78 15.12
CA PHE A 46 16.11 19.13 15.37
C PHE A 46 14.69 19.06 15.95
N THR A 47 14.10 20.20 16.31
CA THR A 47 12.73 20.25 16.85
C THR A 47 11.81 21.12 16.01
N THR A 48 10.57 20.69 15.84
CA THR A 48 9.45 21.48 15.32
C THR A 48 8.33 21.54 16.36
N THR A 49 7.28 22.34 16.08
CA THR A 49 6.08 22.40 16.92
C THR A 49 4.85 22.25 16.03
N VAL A 50 4.00 21.27 16.35
CA VAL A 50 2.70 21.03 15.70
C VAL A 50 1.64 20.98 16.80
N GLU A 51 0.54 21.71 16.65
CA GLU A 51 -0.56 21.74 17.64
C GLU A 51 -0.07 21.97 19.10
N SER A 52 0.90 22.87 19.29
CA SER A 52 1.56 23.15 20.58
C SER A 52 2.38 21.99 21.17
N VAL A 53 2.55 20.88 20.47
CA VAL A 53 3.42 19.77 20.83
C VAL A 53 4.77 19.92 20.12
N THR A 54 5.87 19.89 20.88
CA THR A 54 7.21 19.85 20.29
C THR A 54 7.50 18.43 19.78
N VAL A 55 7.94 18.31 18.53
CA VAL A 55 8.36 17.04 17.92
C VAL A 55 9.88 17.08 17.70
N GLU A 56 10.59 16.03 18.12
CA GLU A 56 11.99 15.80 17.77
C GLU A 56 12.08 15.00 16.47
N ASN A 57 12.76 15.58 15.49
CA ASN A 57 12.91 15.02 14.15
C ASN A 57 14.34 14.54 13.95
N TYR A 58 14.48 13.30 13.50
CA TYR A 58 15.75 12.70 13.09
C TYR A 58 15.60 12.13 11.70
N LEU A 59 16.17 12.78 10.71
CA LEU A 59 16.00 12.45 9.30
C LEU A 59 17.27 11.79 8.74
N GLY A 60 17.12 10.85 7.79
CA GLY A 60 18.25 10.27 7.07
C GLY A 60 19.16 9.37 7.92
N ILE A 61 18.61 8.64 8.89
CA ILE A 61 19.39 7.68 9.71
C ILE A 61 19.60 6.40 8.90
N PRO A 62 20.84 5.95 8.64
CA PRO A 62 21.06 4.67 7.97
C PRO A 62 20.66 3.52 8.90
N TYR A 63 19.82 2.61 8.40
CA TYR A 63 19.45 1.39 9.14
C TYR A 63 20.14 0.14 8.60
N ALA A 64 20.63 0.19 7.35
CA ALA A 64 21.42 -0.87 6.72
C ALA A 64 22.59 -0.27 5.93
N ALA A 65 23.60 -1.09 5.65
CA ALA A 65 24.73 -0.72 4.80
C ALA A 65 24.27 -0.47 3.36
N ALA A 66 24.91 0.49 2.69
CA ALA A 66 24.63 0.83 1.30
C ALA A 66 24.74 -0.42 0.38
N PRO A 67 23.69 -0.79 -0.37
CA PRO A 67 23.64 -2.00 -1.19
C PRO A 67 24.42 -1.85 -2.52
N LEU A 68 25.65 -1.37 -2.45
CA LEU A 68 26.49 -1.03 -3.60
C LEU A 68 27.32 -2.21 -4.10
N GLY A 69 27.58 -2.23 -5.41
CA GLY A 69 28.49 -3.20 -6.05
C GLY A 69 28.10 -4.64 -5.76
N ASN A 70 28.93 -5.36 -5.01
CA ASN A 70 28.68 -6.77 -4.65
C ASN A 70 27.49 -6.99 -3.71
N LEU A 71 26.96 -5.94 -3.09
CA LEU A 71 25.75 -5.96 -2.26
C LEU A 71 24.47 -5.70 -3.07
N ARG A 72 24.58 -5.31 -4.34
CA ARG A 72 23.42 -5.23 -5.24
C ARG A 72 22.86 -6.64 -5.45
N PHE A 73 21.53 -6.76 -5.33
CA PHE A 73 20.78 -8.02 -5.36
C PHE A 73 21.22 -9.01 -4.26
N LYS A 74 21.37 -8.50 -3.04
CA LYS A 74 21.63 -9.28 -1.83
C LYS A 74 20.78 -8.76 -0.66
N PRO A 75 20.55 -9.59 0.38
CA PRO A 75 19.98 -9.12 1.63
C PRO A 75 20.74 -7.90 2.20
N PRO A 76 20.07 -6.97 2.89
CA PRO A 76 20.73 -5.84 3.53
C PRO A 76 21.73 -6.30 4.59
N GLU A 77 22.88 -5.64 4.65
CA GLU A 77 23.88 -5.85 5.71
C GLU A 77 23.78 -4.79 6.81
N ASN A 78 24.31 -5.08 7.99
CA ASN A 78 24.32 -4.14 9.11
C ASN A 78 25.16 -2.89 8.79
N VAL A 79 24.69 -1.73 9.24
CA VAL A 79 25.47 -0.48 9.18
C VAL A 79 26.75 -0.64 9.99
N ARG A 80 27.87 -0.14 9.46
CA ARG A 80 29.10 -0.01 10.24
C ARG A 80 28.91 1.08 11.30
N PRO A 81 29.15 0.79 12.59
CA PRO A 81 29.09 1.82 13.62
C PRO A 81 30.04 2.99 13.30
N TRP A 82 29.64 4.19 13.68
CA TRP A 82 30.43 5.41 13.51
C TRP A 82 30.78 6.04 14.86
N ASP A 83 31.96 6.66 14.91
CA ASP A 83 32.39 7.48 16.04
C ASP A 83 31.81 8.89 15.95
N GLY A 84 31.63 9.54 17.11
CA GLY A 84 31.13 10.91 17.18
C GLY A 84 29.62 11.03 16.99
N VAL A 85 29.18 12.14 16.38
CA VAL A 85 27.76 12.50 16.21
C VAL A 85 27.48 12.71 14.73
N ARG A 86 26.51 11.97 14.18
CA ARG A 86 26.01 12.14 12.82
C ARG A 86 24.85 13.13 12.82
N TYR A 87 24.84 14.05 11.87
CA TYR A 87 23.72 14.97 11.67
C TYR A 87 22.59 14.21 10.98
N ALA A 88 21.43 14.19 11.64
CA ALA A 88 20.18 13.61 11.16
C ALA A 88 19.14 14.74 10.98
N THR A 89 19.54 15.81 10.29
CA THR A 89 18.75 17.03 10.08
C THR A 89 18.12 17.12 8.70
N ASP A 90 18.57 16.26 7.78
CA ASP A 90 18.19 16.26 6.38
C ASP A 90 17.84 14.84 5.96
N PHE A 91 16.92 14.70 5.02
CA PHE A 91 16.57 13.38 4.48
C PHE A 91 17.76 12.73 3.80
N GLY A 92 17.85 11.40 3.91
CA GLY A 92 18.78 10.61 3.10
C GLY A 92 18.35 10.58 1.63
N ASP A 93 19.23 10.06 0.78
CA ASP A 93 18.94 9.92 -0.65
C ASP A 93 17.71 9.05 -0.90
N LEU A 94 16.99 9.38 -1.98
CA LEU A 94 15.87 8.59 -2.49
C LEU A 94 16.41 7.30 -3.12
N CYS A 95 15.63 6.22 -3.06
CA CYS A 95 16.03 4.98 -3.73
C CYS A 95 16.01 5.11 -5.25
N MET A 96 16.98 4.47 -5.89
CA MET A 96 17.14 4.51 -7.34
C MET A 96 15.92 3.94 -8.06
N VAL A 97 15.27 4.78 -8.87
CA VAL A 97 14.20 4.43 -9.80
C VAL A 97 14.44 5.13 -11.14
N ALA A 98 13.72 4.74 -12.20
CA ALA A 98 13.86 5.44 -13.46
C ALA A 98 13.33 6.88 -13.34
N PRO A 99 14.01 7.91 -13.88
CA PRO A 99 13.57 9.30 -13.77
C PRO A 99 12.13 9.56 -14.26
N ARG A 100 11.63 8.78 -15.23
CA ARG A 100 10.25 8.89 -15.72
C ARG A 100 9.18 8.38 -14.75
N LEU A 101 9.58 7.51 -13.82
CA LEU A 101 8.73 6.96 -12.78
C LEU A 101 8.83 7.79 -11.50
N SER A 102 9.94 8.49 -11.30
CA SER A 102 10.06 9.45 -10.21
C SER A 102 8.99 10.54 -10.37
N GLN A 103 8.10 10.64 -9.38
CA GLN A 103 7.40 11.89 -9.13
C GLN A 103 8.49 12.95 -8.92
N SER A 104 8.43 14.09 -9.61
CA SER A 104 9.50 15.08 -9.65
C SER A 104 10.11 15.27 -8.25
N PRO A 105 11.36 14.84 -8.02
CA PRO A 105 11.92 14.89 -6.67
C PRO A 105 11.94 16.36 -6.24
N PRO A 106 11.70 16.66 -4.94
CA PRO A 106 12.01 17.97 -4.42
C PRO A 106 13.42 18.36 -4.89
N SER A 107 13.59 19.58 -5.41
CA SER A 107 14.77 20.01 -6.17
C SER A 107 16.13 19.86 -5.44
N SER A 108 16.11 19.49 -4.16
CA SER A 108 17.26 19.28 -3.28
C SER A 108 17.63 17.81 -3.03
N LEU A 109 16.84 16.81 -3.46
CA LEU A 109 17.09 15.39 -3.14
C LEU A 109 17.62 14.59 -4.35
N SER A 110 18.68 13.82 -4.14
CA SER A 110 19.26 12.89 -5.12
C SER A 110 18.66 11.49 -5.02
N MET A 111 18.61 10.79 -6.16
CA MET A 111 18.40 9.34 -6.20
C MET A 111 19.74 8.62 -6.16
N SER A 112 19.84 7.58 -5.33
CA SER A 112 21.04 6.79 -5.12
C SER A 112 20.71 5.32 -4.86
N GLU A 113 21.66 4.42 -5.11
CA GLU A 113 21.57 3.05 -4.58
C GLU A 113 21.87 3.01 -3.07
N ASP A 114 22.66 3.97 -2.57
CA ASP A 114 22.80 4.19 -1.13
C ASP A 114 21.56 4.95 -0.64
N CYS A 115 20.49 4.22 -0.31
CA CYS A 115 19.19 4.81 0.02
C CYS A 115 18.51 4.19 1.26
N LEU A 116 19.18 3.29 1.98
CA LEU A 116 18.60 2.53 3.10
C LEU A 116 18.59 3.37 4.39
N PHE A 117 17.76 4.41 4.36
CA PHE A 117 17.56 5.38 5.43
C PHE A 117 16.14 5.32 6.00
N LEU A 118 16.02 5.70 7.27
CA LEU A 118 14.74 5.94 7.93
C LEU A 118 14.73 7.30 8.62
N ASN A 119 13.53 7.76 8.95
CA ASN A 119 13.28 9.01 9.65
C ASN A 119 12.45 8.74 10.90
N VAL A 120 12.74 9.41 12.01
CA VAL A 120 12.02 9.26 13.28
C VAL A 120 11.43 10.60 13.70
N PHE A 121 10.12 10.60 13.96
CA PHE A 121 9.34 11.72 14.46
C PHE A 121 8.84 11.37 15.86
N ALA A 122 9.44 11.97 16.90
CA ALA A 122 9.16 11.63 18.29
C ALA A 122 8.57 12.84 19.04
N PRO A 123 7.32 12.78 19.52
CA PRO A 123 6.71 13.88 20.26
C PRO A 123 7.35 13.98 21.66
N ARG A 124 7.66 15.20 22.11
CA ARG A 124 8.08 15.44 23.49
C ARG A 124 6.86 15.36 24.41
N THR A 125 6.82 14.31 25.23
CA THR A 125 5.83 14.18 26.30
C THR A 125 6.43 14.65 27.63
N THR A 126 5.58 14.96 28.60
CA THR A 126 5.98 15.46 29.92
C THR A 126 6.46 14.36 30.88
N GLY A 127 6.63 13.12 30.42
CA GLY A 127 7.01 11.95 31.21
C GLY A 127 8.01 11.00 30.52
N THR A 128 8.40 9.94 31.22
CA THR A 128 9.16 8.80 30.68
C THR A 128 8.17 7.80 30.10
N GLU A 129 7.62 8.06 28.92
CA GLU A 129 6.64 7.17 28.32
C GLU A 129 7.28 6.28 27.26
N ASP A 130 7.06 4.97 27.38
CA ASP A 130 7.27 4.00 26.31
C ASP A 130 6.16 4.28 25.26
N LEU A 131 6.40 5.15 24.28
CA LEU A 131 5.36 5.51 23.30
C LEU A 131 5.14 4.36 22.31
N ALA A 132 3.89 4.14 21.88
CA ALA A 132 3.66 3.21 20.76
C ALA A 132 4.37 3.74 19.50
N VAL A 133 4.86 2.82 18.67
CA VAL A 133 5.67 3.11 17.49
C VAL A 133 4.91 2.68 16.24
N MET A 134 4.78 3.58 15.28
CA MET A 134 4.14 3.34 13.99
C MET A 134 5.17 3.44 12.87
N ILE A 135 5.41 2.36 12.13
CA ILE A 135 6.37 2.31 11.02
C ILE A 135 5.62 2.37 9.70
N TRP A 136 5.78 3.49 8.99
CA TRP A 136 5.23 3.73 7.67
C TRP A 136 6.10 3.08 6.59
N ILE A 137 5.47 2.23 5.78
CA ILE A 137 6.05 1.67 4.56
C ILE A 137 5.43 2.41 3.36
N PRO A 138 6.17 3.36 2.75
CA PRO A 138 5.71 4.03 1.53
C PRO A 138 5.75 3.06 0.35
N ASP A 139 4.83 3.16 -0.59
CA ASP A 139 4.97 2.45 -1.86
C ASP A 139 3.95 2.95 -2.88
N ASP A 140 4.36 2.95 -4.15
CA ASP A 140 3.50 3.07 -5.31
C ASP A 140 3.90 1.98 -6.32
N GLY A 141 3.38 0.78 -6.06
CA GLY A 141 3.51 -0.35 -6.96
C GLY A 141 4.87 -1.07 -6.94
N PHE A 142 5.64 -0.99 -5.87
CA PHE A 142 7.02 -1.46 -5.70
C PHE A 142 8.05 -0.74 -6.57
N ASN A 143 7.67 0.34 -7.26
CA ASN A 143 8.49 0.94 -8.31
C ASN A 143 8.84 2.42 -8.08
N THR A 144 8.13 3.09 -7.19
CA THR A 144 8.22 4.54 -6.96
C THR A 144 7.89 4.86 -5.50
N ASP A 145 7.75 6.17 -5.21
CA ASP A 145 7.49 6.74 -3.89
C ASP A 145 8.70 6.74 -2.94
N THR A 146 8.57 7.46 -1.83
CA THR A 146 9.66 7.73 -0.89
C THR A 146 9.12 8.12 0.48
N ALA A 147 9.84 7.73 1.53
CA ALA A 147 9.55 8.12 2.91
C ALA A 147 9.51 9.65 3.11
N THR A 148 10.18 10.41 2.25
CA THR A 148 10.25 11.88 2.32
C THR A 148 8.91 12.57 2.01
N ASN A 149 7.98 11.88 1.36
CA ASN A 149 6.65 12.43 1.06
C ASN A 149 5.73 12.48 2.30
N TYR A 150 6.10 11.76 3.37
CA TYR A 150 5.24 11.49 4.51
C TYR A 150 5.81 12.14 5.77
N ASN A 151 5.43 13.39 6.03
CA ASN A 151 5.82 14.07 7.27
C ASN A 151 5.00 13.51 8.45
N GLY A 152 5.66 12.76 9.33
CA GLY A 152 5.05 12.11 10.49
C GLY A 152 4.74 13.04 11.68
N GLU A 153 5.09 14.33 11.63
CA GLU A 153 4.96 15.24 12.76
C GLU A 153 3.53 15.38 13.30
N TRP A 154 2.54 15.48 12.40
CA TRP A 154 1.14 15.62 12.80
C TRP A 154 0.61 14.37 13.51
N LEU A 155 0.83 13.19 12.93
CA LEU A 155 0.43 11.93 13.55
C LEU A 155 1.19 11.69 14.88
N ALA A 156 2.46 12.07 14.95
CA ALA A 156 3.24 12.00 16.18
C ALA A 156 2.66 12.92 17.27
N ALA A 157 2.37 14.17 16.94
CA ALA A 157 1.82 15.17 17.87
C ALA A 157 0.40 14.83 18.33
N VAL A 158 -0.55 14.69 17.39
CA VAL A 158 -1.97 14.42 17.67
C VAL A 158 -2.14 13.04 18.29
N GLY A 159 -1.45 12.05 17.74
CA GLY A 159 -1.54 10.66 18.18
C GLY A 159 -0.76 10.36 19.45
N SER A 160 0.18 11.20 19.88
CA SER A 160 1.14 10.89 20.96
C SER A 160 1.77 9.51 20.77
N VAL A 161 2.39 9.32 19.60
CA VAL A 161 3.08 8.09 19.17
C VAL A 161 4.38 8.47 18.46
N ILE A 162 5.34 7.56 18.38
CA ILE A 162 6.50 7.75 17.51
C ILE A 162 6.14 7.27 16.11
N VAL A 163 6.40 8.10 15.10
CA VAL A 163 6.25 7.72 13.69
C VAL A 163 7.63 7.52 13.08
N VAL A 164 7.81 6.41 12.37
CA VAL A 164 9.03 6.10 11.63
C VAL A 164 8.67 5.95 10.15
N THR A 165 9.35 6.63 9.25
CA THR A 165 9.17 6.44 7.79
C THR A 165 10.43 5.82 7.19
N VAL A 166 10.28 4.85 6.29
CA VAL A 166 11.39 3.98 5.83
C VAL A 166 11.52 4.02 4.32
N ASN A 167 12.74 4.26 3.81
CA ASN A 167 13.10 3.96 2.43
C ASN A 167 13.58 2.50 2.31
N TYR A 168 13.21 1.81 1.23
CA TYR A 168 13.72 0.47 0.89
C TYR A 168 13.94 0.37 -0.61
N ARG A 169 14.74 -0.59 -1.08
CA ARG A 169 15.00 -0.74 -2.52
C ARG A 169 13.72 -1.02 -3.29
N LEU A 170 13.54 -0.28 -4.38
CA LEU A 170 12.40 -0.35 -5.29
C LEU A 170 12.81 -0.97 -6.64
N SER A 171 11.80 -1.29 -7.45
CA SER A 171 11.92 -1.78 -8.82
C SER A 171 12.90 -2.95 -8.93
N VAL A 172 13.66 -3.04 -10.02
CA VAL A 172 14.67 -4.08 -10.24
C VAL A 172 15.69 -4.19 -9.09
N PHE A 173 16.02 -3.09 -8.39
CA PHE A 173 16.98 -3.13 -7.28
C PHE A 173 16.44 -3.86 -6.05
N GLY A 174 15.14 -3.74 -5.80
CA GLY A 174 14.45 -4.39 -4.68
C GLY A 174 13.94 -5.79 -4.98
N PHE A 175 13.61 -6.07 -6.25
CA PHE A 175 12.75 -7.21 -6.58
C PHE A 175 13.24 -8.07 -7.75
N LEU A 176 14.44 -7.86 -8.27
CA LEU A 176 15.02 -8.78 -9.26
C LEU A 176 15.09 -10.20 -8.68
N SER A 177 14.52 -11.17 -9.39
CA SER A 177 14.59 -12.58 -9.01
C SER A 177 14.81 -13.48 -10.21
N THR A 178 15.56 -14.56 -10.01
CA THR A 178 15.74 -15.65 -10.99
C THR A 178 14.84 -16.85 -10.68
N GLY A 179 14.04 -16.78 -9.60
CA GLY A 179 13.22 -17.90 -9.12
C GLY A 179 14.03 -19.02 -8.46
N ASP A 180 15.33 -18.81 -8.22
CA ASP A 180 16.24 -19.76 -7.57
C ASP A 180 17.19 -19.03 -6.60
N SER A 181 18.14 -19.77 -6.02
CA SER A 181 19.09 -19.22 -5.04
C SER A 181 20.10 -18.22 -5.62
N THR A 182 20.19 -18.06 -6.94
CA THR A 182 21.13 -17.13 -7.59
C THR A 182 20.78 -15.68 -7.30
N ALA A 183 19.50 -15.36 -7.42
CA ALA A 183 18.88 -14.11 -7.03
C ALA A 183 17.47 -14.44 -6.52
N PRO A 184 17.29 -14.72 -5.22
CA PRO A 184 16.01 -15.16 -4.68
C PRO A 184 14.91 -14.09 -4.78
N GLY A 185 15.29 -12.80 -4.84
CA GLY A 185 14.35 -11.68 -4.85
C GLY A 185 14.05 -11.16 -3.45
N ASN A 186 12.93 -10.45 -3.32
CA ASN A 186 12.42 -9.90 -2.06
C ASN A 186 13.39 -8.98 -1.28
N TYR A 187 14.44 -8.43 -1.91
CA TYR A 187 15.41 -7.57 -1.23
C TYR A 187 14.76 -6.33 -0.61
N GLY A 188 13.76 -5.74 -1.28
CA GLY A 188 12.96 -4.63 -0.73
C GLY A 188 12.17 -5.02 0.52
N LEU A 189 11.62 -6.24 0.58
CA LEU A 189 10.96 -6.74 1.80
C LEU A 189 11.97 -7.03 2.92
N MET A 190 13.18 -7.49 2.57
CA MET A 190 14.26 -7.70 3.52
C MET A 190 14.80 -6.38 4.08
N ASP A 191 14.84 -5.32 3.26
CA ASP A 191 15.18 -3.95 3.68
C ASP A 191 14.16 -3.42 4.69
N GLN A 192 12.86 -3.54 4.39
CA GLN A 192 11.79 -3.20 5.32
C GLN A 192 11.95 -3.97 6.64
N ARG A 193 12.23 -5.28 6.58
CA ARG A 193 12.50 -6.09 7.78
C ARG A 193 13.71 -5.60 8.57
N ALA A 194 14.79 -5.22 7.89
CA ALA A 194 15.99 -4.67 8.54
C ALA A 194 15.69 -3.33 9.22
N ALA A 195 14.86 -2.48 8.63
CA ALA A 195 14.40 -1.25 9.28
C ALA A 195 13.51 -1.55 10.51
N ILE A 196 12.60 -2.52 10.43
CA ILE A 196 11.78 -2.95 11.58
C ILE A 196 12.67 -3.47 12.71
N GLN A 197 13.69 -4.28 12.39
CA GLN A 197 14.67 -4.75 13.36
C GLN A 197 15.46 -3.58 13.97
N TRP A 198 15.90 -2.62 13.16
CA TRP A 198 16.56 -1.42 13.65
C TRP A 198 15.68 -0.65 14.63
N VAL A 199 14.39 -0.49 14.32
CA VAL A 199 13.43 0.16 15.23
C VAL A 199 13.32 -0.64 16.53
N LYS A 200 13.13 -1.95 16.46
CA LYS A 200 13.09 -2.83 17.64
C LYS A 200 14.31 -2.64 18.55
N ASP A 201 15.49 -2.49 17.97
CA ASP A 201 16.75 -2.43 18.70
C ASP A 201 17.11 -1.04 19.24
N ASN A 202 16.53 0.04 18.69
CA ASN A 202 16.97 1.41 18.95
C ASN A 202 15.87 2.35 19.49
N ILE A 203 14.59 2.06 19.26
CA ILE A 203 13.51 3.05 19.44
C ILE A 203 13.28 3.47 20.89
N ASN A 204 13.67 2.64 21.86
CA ASN A 204 13.65 3.00 23.28
C ASN A 204 14.48 4.26 23.57
N ASN A 205 15.62 4.44 22.87
CA ASN A 205 16.42 5.65 23.03
C ASN A 205 15.72 6.91 22.48
N PHE A 206 14.68 6.76 21.67
CA PHE A 206 13.84 7.84 21.17
C PHE A 206 12.56 8.05 22.00
N GLY A 207 12.36 7.25 23.07
CA GLY A 207 11.15 7.25 23.89
C GLY A 207 10.05 6.29 23.39
N GLY A 208 10.39 5.34 22.53
CA GLY A 208 9.43 4.37 21.99
C GLY A 208 9.47 3.02 22.70
N ASP A 209 8.33 2.36 22.76
CA ASP A 209 8.19 1.00 23.25
C ASP A 209 8.51 -0.02 22.13
N PRO A 210 9.62 -0.78 22.22
CA PRO A 210 9.92 -1.80 21.22
C PRO A 210 8.89 -2.94 21.20
N ASP A 211 8.05 -3.08 22.23
CA ASP A 211 6.99 -4.09 22.33
C ASP A 211 5.60 -3.57 21.93
N ARG A 212 5.50 -2.32 21.43
CA ARG A 212 4.30 -1.76 20.80
C ARG A 212 4.61 -1.14 19.45
N ILE A 213 5.06 -1.98 18.53
CA ILE A 213 5.32 -1.63 17.12
C ILE A 213 4.11 -2.02 16.27
N THR A 214 3.64 -1.07 15.47
CA THR A 214 2.58 -1.21 14.47
C THR A 214 3.13 -0.86 13.10
N LEU A 215 3.00 -1.75 12.13
CA LEU A 215 3.31 -1.45 10.74
C LEU A 215 2.09 -0.85 10.06
N PHE A 216 2.28 0.16 9.21
CA PHE A 216 1.20 0.71 8.38
C PHE A 216 1.72 1.17 7.02
N GLY A 217 0.87 1.05 6.00
CA GLY A 217 1.25 1.34 4.62
C GLY A 217 0.02 1.37 3.72
N GLU A 218 0.15 2.01 2.57
CA GLU A 218 -0.91 2.18 1.58
C GLU A 218 -0.54 1.52 0.26
N SER A 219 -1.52 1.02 -0.48
CA SER A 219 -1.32 0.33 -1.77
C SER A 219 -0.34 -0.85 -1.66
N ALA A 220 0.74 -0.84 -2.44
CA ALA A 220 1.81 -1.83 -2.36
C ALA A 220 2.58 -1.80 -1.02
N GLY A 221 2.50 -0.69 -0.28
CA GLY A 221 2.97 -0.56 1.10
C GLY A 221 2.05 -1.29 2.06
N GLY A 222 0.73 -1.23 1.84
CA GLY A 222 -0.26 -2.07 2.53
C GLY A 222 -0.06 -3.56 2.24
N ALA A 223 0.21 -3.89 0.97
CA ALA A 223 0.60 -5.24 0.58
C ALA A 223 1.89 -5.69 1.29
N SER A 224 2.92 -4.85 1.30
CA SER A 224 4.16 -5.07 2.05
C SER A 224 3.90 -5.32 3.53
N VAL A 225 3.10 -4.49 4.20
CA VAL A 225 2.72 -4.67 5.62
C VAL A 225 2.10 -6.04 5.85
N SER A 226 1.17 -6.46 4.99
CA SER A 226 0.56 -7.78 5.11
C SER A 226 1.54 -8.93 4.79
N MET A 227 2.51 -8.75 3.88
CA MET A 227 3.59 -9.72 3.64
C MET A 227 4.52 -9.84 4.86
N GLN A 228 4.91 -8.72 5.47
CA GLN A 228 5.66 -8.71 6.73
C GLN A 228 4.87 -9.44 7.83
N MET A 229 3.55 -9.27 7.87
CA MET A 229 2.65 -9.91 8.82
C MET A 229 2.46 -11.41 8.59
N LEU A 230 2.61 -11.89 7.36
CA LEU A 230 2.52 -13.32 7.04
C LEU A 230 3.87 -14.03 7.17
N SER A 231 4.98 -13.30 7.05
CA SER A 231 6.32 -13.87 7.15
C SER A 231 6.62 -14.41 8.56
N PRO A 232 7.07 -15.67 8.70
CA PRO A 232 7.49 -16.23 9.98
C PRO A 232 8.79 -15.60 10.50
N GLN A 233 9.59 -14.97 9.63
CA GLN A 233 10.88 -14.34 9.99
C GLN A 233 10.73 -13.09 10.87
N ASN A 234 9.49 -12.63 11.09
CA ASN A 234 9.15 -11.42 11.82
C ASN A 234 8.52 -11.68 13.19
N ASN A 235 8.52 -12.92 13.66
CA ASN A 235 7.99 -13.27 14.98
C ASN A 235 8.70 -12.46 16.08
N GLY A 236 7.92 -11.76 16.91
CA GLY A 236 8.44 -10.91 17.99
C GLY A 236 8.88 -9.49 17.58
N LEU A 237 8.89 -9.15 16.29
CA LEU A 237 9.32 -7.83 15.83
C LEU A 237 8.24 -6.75 15.94
N PHE A 238 6.97 -7.10 15.77
CA PHE A 238 5.83 -6.18 15.86
C PHE A 238 4.53 -6.94 16.18
N GLN A 239 3.53 -6.21 16.66
CA GLN A 239 2.28 -6.80 17.19
C GLN A 239 1.06 -6.50 16.30
N ARG A 240 1.13 -5.45 15.48
CA ARG A 240 -0.04 -4.91 14.78
C ARG A 240 0.29 -4.46 13.36
N ALA A 241 -0.73 -4.48 12.52
CA ALA A 241 -0.65 -4.09 11.11
C ALA A 241 -1.86 -3.25 10.72
N ILE A 242 -1.64 -2.23 9.91
CA ILE A 242 -2.67 -1.42 9.26
C ILE A 242 -2.43 -1.49 7.74
N CYS A 243 -3.31 -2.17 7.01
CA CYS A 243 -3.21 -2.32 5.55
C CYS A 243 -4.24 -1.41 4.87
N GLN A 244 -3.78 -0.33 4.26
CA GLN A 244 -4.64 0.64 3.59
C GLN A 244 -4.65 0.37 2.09
N SER A 245 -5.82 0.09 1.52
CA SER A 245 -6.01 0.02 0.07
C SER A 245 -5.07 -0.96 -0.65
N GLY A 246 -4.68 -2.05 0.01
CA GLY A 246 -3.79 -3.07 -0.56
C GLY A 246 -3.35 -4.15 0.44
N VAL A 247 -3.28 -5.39 -0.04
CA VAL A 247 -2.88 -6.58 0.74
C VAL A 247 -2.05 -7.55 -0.11
N ALA A 248 -1.39 -8.52 0.50
CA ALA A 248 -0.45 -9.44 -0.15
C ALA A 248 -1.10 -10.30 -1.25
N MET A 249 -2.40 -10.57 -1.11
CA MET A 249 -3.21 -11.33 -2.08
C MET A 249 -3.87 -10.45 -3.15
N SER A 250 -3.61 -9.14 -3.17
CA SER A 250 -4.11 -8.28 -4.23
C SER A 250 -3.47 -8.66 -5.58
N PRO A 251 -4.23 -8.67 -6.69
CA PRO A 251 -3.70 -9.01 -8.00
C PRO A 251 -2.48 -8.15 -8.37
N GLY A 252 -1.45 -8.79 -8.92
CA GLY A 252 -0.21 -8.12 -9.33
C GLY A 252 0.75 -7.77 -8.18
N MET A 253 0.46 -8.10 -6.91
CA MET A 253 1.41 -7.86 -5.80
C MET A 253 2.52 -8.92 -5.70
N ILE A 254 2.34 -10.06 -6.35
CA ILE A 254 3.32 -11.16 -6.38
C ILE A 254 3.64 -11.48 -7.83
N ASN A 255 4.93 -11.51 -8.17
CA ASN A 255 5.40 -11.98 -9.46
C ASN A 255 5.46 -13.51 -9.46
N LEU A 256 4.68 -14.12 -10.35
CA LEU A 256 4.59 -15.57 -10.52
C LEU A 256 5.60 -16.15 -11.52
N ASP A 257 6.24 -15.31 -12.36
CA ASP A 257 7.29 -15.70 -13.30
C ASP A 257 8.47 -14.70 -13.29
N PRO A 258 9.23 -14.65 -12.18
CA PRO A 258 10.36 -13.73 -12.04
C PRO A 258 11.51 -14.02 -13.03
N LEU A 259 11.67 -15.27 -13.46
CA LEU A 259 12.75 -15.62 -14.40
C LEU A 259 12.47 -15.06 -15.80
N ALA A 260 11.22 -15.08 -16.27
CA ALA A 260 10.85 -14.46 -17.54
C ALA A 260 11.13 -12.94 -17.53
N ALA A 261 10.79 -12.27 -16.43
CA ALA A 261 11.09 -10.86 -16.21
C ALA A 261 12.60 -10.56 -16.32
N THR A 262 13.42 -11.32 -15.60
CA THR A 262 14.88 -11.16 -15.59
C THR A 262 15.48 -11.46 -16.97
N ARG A 263 14.99 -12.50 -17.67
CA ARG A 263 15.41 -12.82 -19.05
C ARG A 263 15.10 -11.70 -20.03
N ALA A 264 13.87 -11.17 -20.00
CA ALA A 264 13.46 -10.08 -20.89
C ALA A 264 14.31 -8.82 -20.68
N LEU A 265 14.62 -8.48 -19.42
CA LEU A 265 15.53 -7.38 -19.10
C LEU A 265 16.95 -7.65 -19.63
N CYS A 266 17.46 -8.87 -19.41
CA CYS A 266 18.77 -9.29 -19.90
C CYS A 266 18.88 -9.22 -21.42
N GLU A 267 17.87 -9.70 -22.15
CA GLU A 267 17.81 -9.65 -23.61
C GLU A 267 17.79 -8.21 -24.12
N TYR A 268 16.97 -7.35 -23.51
CA TYR A 268 16.92 -5.92 -23.83
C TYR A 268 18.29 -5.24 -23.65
N LEU A 269 19.04 -5.65 -22.64
CA LEU A 269 20.39 -5.15 -22.34
C LEU A 269 21.51 -5.92 -23.06
N ASN A 270 21.16 -6.81 -24.00
CA ASN A 270 22.09 -7.63 -24.78
C ASN A 270 23.03 -8.52 -23.93
N CYS A 271 22.52 -9.07 -22.81
CA CYS A 271 23.21 -10.11 -22.07
C CYS A 271 23.32 -11.37 -22.93
N ARG A 272 24.54 -11.79 -23.28
CA ARG A 272 24.76 -12.97 -24.16
C ARG A 272 24.77 -14.29 -23.37
N THR A 273 23.76 -14.52 -22.56
CA THR A 273 23.68 -15.72 -21.71
C THR A 273 22.23 -16.08 -21.40
N GLN A 274 21.99 -17.38 -21.21
CA GLN A 274 20.73 -17.94 -20.71
C GLN A 274 20.88 -18.49 -19.27
N ASP A 275 22.10 -18.47 -18.73
CA ASP A 275 22.42 -18.92 -17.38
C ASP A 275 22.09 -17.82 -16.34
N PRO A 276 21.27 -18.12 -15.32
CA PRO A 276 20.90 -17.13 -14.29
C PRO A 276 22.08 -16.50 -13.55
N VAL A 277 23.17 -17.24 -13.29
CA VAL A 277 24.35 -16.72 -12.57
C VAL A 277 25.06 -15.67 -13.41
N ASP A 278 25.25 -15.97 -14.70
CA ASP A 278 25.84 -15.02 -15.64
C ASP A 278 24.94 -13.80 -15.86
N MET A 279 23.62 -13.98 -15.96
CA MET A 279 22.65 -12.88 -16.06
C MET A 279 22.82 -11.89 -14.90
N VAL A 280 22.73 -12.39 -13.67
CA VAL A 280 22.84 -11.56 -12.46
C VAL A 280 24.22 -10.91 -12.36
N THR A 281 25.28 -11.61 -12.80
CA THR A 281 26.64 -11.06 -12.84
C THR A 281 26.74 -9.88 -13.81
N VAL A 282 26.13 -9.97 -14.99
CA VAL A 282 26.10 -8.88 -15.98
C VAL A 282 25.28 -7.69 -15.45
N LEU A 283 24.06 -7.94 -14.96
CA LEU A 283 23.17 -6.89 -14.44
C LEU A 283 23.77 -6.16 -13.23
N ARG A 284 24.53 -6.86 -12.38
CA ARG A 284 25.23 -6.26 -11.23
C ARG A 284 26.32 -5.27 -11.64
N ARG A 285 26.92 -5.43 -12.83
CA ARG A 285 28.00 -4.55 -13.32
C ARG A 285 27.49 -3.29 -14.03
N MET A 286 26.20 -3.23 -14.35
CA MET A 286 25.62 -2.07 -15.04
C MET A 286 25.57 -0.85 -14.14
N SER A 287 25.60 0.33 -14.74
CA SER A 287 25.32 1.55 -13.98
C SER A 287 23.88 1.54 -13.47
N ALA A 288 23.66 2.14 -12.30
CA ALA A 288 22.33 2.19 -11.68
C ALA A 288 21.31 2.87 -12.62
N ASN A 289 21.73 3.94 -13.30
CA ASN A 289 20.85 4.69 -14.21
C ASN A 289 20.46 3.88 -15.47
N GLU A 290 21.40 3.18 -16.11
CA GLU A 290 21.08 2.33 -17.27
C GLU A 290 20.11 1.21 -16.88
N LEU A 291 20.40 0.54 -15.77
CA LEU A 291 19.58 -0.56 -15.27
C LEU A 291 18.18 -0.08 -14.90
N ALA A 292 18.04 1.05 -14.18
CA ALA A 292 16.76 1.64 -13.81
C ALA A 292 15.92 1.99 -15.06
N GLN A 293 16.53 2.66 -16.05
CA GLN A 293 15.84 3.05 -17.27
C GLN A 293 15.33 1.86 -18.08
N ALA A 294 16.14 0.81 -18.18
CA ALA A 294 15.81 -0.45 -18.84
C ALA A 294 14.69 -1.20 -18.11
N ALA A 295 14.83 -1.38 -16.79
CA ALA A 295 13.83 -2.04 -15.96
C ALA A 295 12.45 -1.38 -16.06
N ALA A 296 12.41 -0.06 -16.09
CA ALA A 296 11.15 0.66 -16.19
C ALA A 296 10.42 0.46 -17.54
N ARG A 297 11.05 -0.16 -18.56
CA ARG A 297 10.37 -0.43 -19.85
C ARG A 297 9.30 -1.51 -19.69
N PHE A 298 9.44 -2.28 -18.62
CA PHE A 298 8.59 -3.37 -18.22
C PHE A 298 7.58 -2.95 -17.13
N THR A 299 7.63 -1.70 -16.66
CA THR A 299 6.72 -1.15 -15.65
C THR A 299 5.67 -0.27 -16.35
N GLY A 300 4.60 -0.88 -16.84
CA GLY A 300 3.55 -0.16 -17.58
C GLY A 300 2.16 -0.79 -17.52
N ASN A 301 2.05 -2.05 -17.10
CA ASN A 301 0.79 -2.73 -16.87
C ASN A 301 0.63 -2.97 -15.35
N TYR A 302 -0.35 -2.32 -14.72
CA TYR A 302 -0.52 -2.36 -13.26
C TYR A 302 -0.82 -3.76 -12.70
N THR A 303 -1.35 -4.66 -13.53
CA THR A 303 -1.64 -6.06 -13.17
C THR A 303 -0.48 -7.02 -13.47
N GLU A 304 0.49 -6.58 -14.28
CA GLU A 304 1.73 -7.30 -14.60
C GLU A 304 2.91 -6.56 -13.95
N ARG A 305 2.98 -6.55 -12.61
CA ARG A 305 4.09 -5.92 -11.89
C ARG A 305 5.32 -6.83 -11.93
N ILE A 306 6.14 -6.60 -12.94
CA ILE A 306 7.35 -7.38 -13.23
C ILE A 306 8.40 -7.29 -12.11
N TRP A 307 8.52 -6.13 -11.48
CA TRP A 307 9.40 -5.92 -10.31
C TRP A 307 8.55 -5.85 -9.04
N SER A 308 8.16 -7.01 -8.51
CA SER A 308 7.36 -7.15 -7.31
C SER A 308 7.82 -8.37 -6.49
N PRO A 309 7.37 -8.54 -5.24
CA PRO A 309 7.67 -9.69 -4.41
C PRO A 309 7.42 -11.05 -5.08
N VAL A 310 8.12 -12.08 -4.62
CA VAL A 310 7.97 -13.47 -5.09
C VAL A 310 7.71 -14.42 -3.91
N ILE A 311 7.06 -15.55 -4.19
CA ILE A 311 6.96 -16.66 -3.23
C ILE A 311 8.30 -17.42 -3.28
N ASP A 312 9.20 -17.09 -2.36
CA ASP A 312 10.57 -17.61 -2.30
C ASP A 312 10.72 -18.86 -1.42
N GLY A 313 9.67 -19.24 -0.67
CA GLY A 313 9.71 -20.36 0.26
C GLY A 313 10.38 -20.03 1.60
N GLU A 314 10.92 -18.82 1.77
CA GLU A 314 11.64 -18.38 2.98
C GLU A 314 10.99 -17.15 3.62
N PHE A 315 10.94 -16.02 2.91
CA PHE A 315 10.31 -14.80 3.41
C PHE A 315 8.79 -14.90 3.25
N LEU A 316 8.33 -15.32 2.07
CA LEU A 316 6.95 -15.72 1.79
C LEU A 316 6.93 -17.23 1.51
N PRO A 317 6.61 -18.07 2.52
CA PRO A 317 6.73 -19.52 2.39
C PRO A 317 5.75 -20.17 1.40
N ASP A 318 4.58 -19.55 1.20
CA ASP A 318 3.52 -20.05 0.33
C ASP A 318 2.62 -18.86 -0.07
N ASP A 319 1.63 -19.13 -0.93
CA ASP A 319 0.60 -18.17 -1.30
C ASP A 319 -0.13 -17.59 -0.06
N PRO A 320 -0.31 -16.26 0.03
CA PRO A 320 -0.97 -15.62 1.17
C PRO A 320 -2.36 -16.15 1.52
N VAL A 321 -3.17 -16.51 0.53
CA VAL A 321 -4.51 -17.07 0.75
C VAL A 321 -4.37 -18.45 1.38
N ARG A 322 -3.48 -19.30 0.86
CA ARG A 322 -3.21 -20.64 1.42
C ARG A 322 -2.67 -20.60 2.85
N LEU A 323 -1.77 -19.65 3.16
CA LEU A 323 -1.24 -19.47 4.51
C LEU A 323 -2.36 -19.17 5.52
N LEU A 324 -3.28 -18.28 5.15
CA LEU A 324 -4.41 -17.89 5.99
C LEU A 324 -5.48 -18.98 6.08
N GLU A 325 -5.83 -19.65 4.99
CA GLU A 325 -6.80 -20.76 5.00
C GLU A 325 -6.36 -21.92 5.89
N ARG A 326 -5.05 -22.19 5.96
CA ARG A 326 -4.47 -23.21 6.85
C ARG A 326 -4.30 -22.73 8.31
N GLY A 327 -4.53 -21.45 8.59
CA GLY A 327 -4.29 -20.85 9.90
C GLY A 327 -2.83 -20.88 10.35
N SER A 328 -1.88 -21.07 9.43
CA SER A 328 -0.45 -21.19 9.73
C SER A 328 0.23 -19.81 9.76
N VAL A 329 -0.38 -18.85 10.44
CA VAL A 329 0.07 -17.46 10.50
C VAL A 329 0.13 -16.96 11.94
N PRO A 330 1.06 -16.04 12.28
CA PRO A 330 1.13 -15.46 13.62
C PRO A 330 -0.13 -14.66 13.97
N ASP A 331 -0.58 -14.74 15.23
CA ASP A 331 -1.71 -13.93 15.73
C ASP A 331 -1.28 -12.47 15.92
N ARG A 332 -1.58 -11.64 14.92
CA ARG A 332 -1.31 -10.20 14.90
C ARG A 332 -2.62 -9.46 14.68
N GLN A 333 -2.78 -8.33 15.35
CA GLN A 333 -4.00 -7.53 15.25
C GLN A 333 -3.97 -6.73 13.95
N LEU A 334 -5.11 -6.68 13.25
CA LEU A 334 -5.21 -6.10 11.92
C LEU A 334 -6.27 -4.99 11.85
N LEU A 335 -5.89 -3.84 11.30
CA LEU A 335 -6.81 -2.85 10.77
C LEU A 335 -6.61 -2.83 9.25
N LEU A 336 -7.68 -2.85 8.48
CA LEU A 336 -7.57 -2.74 7.03
C LEU A 336 -8.76 -2.00 6.43
N GLY A 337 -8.62 -1.48 5.23
CA GLY A 337 -9.70 -0.80 4.54
C GLY A 337 -9.30 -0.35 3.16
N PHE A 338 -10.18 0.41 2.53
CA PHE A 338 -10.07 0.86 1.15
C PHE A 338 -10.89 2.14 0.95
N ASN A 339 -10.64 2.82 -0.16
CA ASN A 339 -11.40 3.98 -0.58
C ASN A 339 -12.57 3.56 -1.48
N GLU A 340 -13.60 4.39 -1.59
CA GLU A 340 -14.80 4.04 -2.35
C GLU A 340 -14.54 3.80 -3.85
N ASP A 341 -13.72 4.66 -4.46
CA ASP A 341 -13.49 4.75 -5.90
C ASP A 341 -12.01 4.50 -6.27
N GLU A 342 -11.42 3.45 -5.69
CA GLU A 342 -10.01 3.06 -5.89
C GLU A 342 -9.56 3.09 -7.36
N GLY A 343 -10.38 2.54 -8.26
CA GLY A 343 -9.97 2.37 -9.65
C GLY A 343 -9.92 3.66 -10.47
N ALA A 344 -10.50 4.76 -9.97
CA ALA A 344 -10.42 6.05 -10.65
C ALA A 344 -8.97 6.58 -10.70
N TYR A 345 -8.14 6.21 -9.71
CA TYR A 345 -6.72 6.53 -9.69
C TYR A 345 -5.98 6.08 -10.95
N LEU A 346 -6.23 4.86 -11.44
CA LEU A 346 -5.54 4.31 -12.61
C LEU A 346 -5.68 5.23 -13.83
N MET A 347 -6.87 5.84 -13.99
CA MET A 347 -7.18 6.67 -15.15
C MET A 347 -6.67 8.11 -15.03
N TYR A 348 -6.73 8.71 -13.83
CA TYR A 348 -6.43 10.13 -13.66
C TYR A 348 -5.01 10.41 -13.14
N GLU A 349 -4.39 9.45 -12.46
CA GLU A 349 -3.09 9.64 -11.80
C GLU A 349 -2.09 8.51 -12.12
N GLY A 350 -2.56 7.28 -12.32
CA GLY A 350 -1.70 6.10 -12.41
C GLY A 350 -0.97 5.89 -13.73
N LEU A 351 -1.57 6.22 -14.89
CA LEU A 351 -0.96 6.00 -16.21
C LEU A 351 -1.26 7.14 -17.21
N PRO A 352 -0.27 7.98 -17.56
CA PRO A 352 -0.40 8.92 -18.67
C PRO A 352 -0.71 8.18 -19.99
N GLY A 353 -1.84 8.50 -20.63
CA GLY A 353 -2.28 7.83 -21.87
C GLY A 353 -3.40 6.80 -21.67
N TYR A 354 -3.74 6.46 -20.43
CA TYR A 354 -4.83 5.56 -20.12
C TYR A 354 -6.19 6.26 -20.26
N TYR A 355 -6.77 6.19 -21.45
CA TYR A 355 -8.03 6.87 -21.76
C TYR A 355 -9.05 5.90 -22.30
N ILE A 356 -10.05 5.60 -21.46
CA ILE A 356 -11.27 4.93 -21.87
C ILE A 356 -12.16 5.97 -22.51
N ARG A 357 -12.33 5.87 -23.83
CA ARG A 357 -13.08 6.84 -24.65
C ARG A 357 -14.35 6.23 -25.25
N ASN A 358 -14.36 4.91 -25.39
CA ASN A 358 -15.40 4.17 -26.09
C ASN A 358 -15.34 2.70 -25.67
N ARG A 359 -16.25 1.89 -26.22
CA ARG A 359 -16.32 0.44 -25.96
C ARG A 359 -15.05 -0.32 -26.34
N GLU A 360 -14.38 0.08 -27.43
CA GLU A 360 -13.16 -0.59 -27.91
C GLU A 360 -12.03 -0.45 -26.88
N THR A 361 -11.76 0.79 -26.45
CA THR A 361 -10.75 1.07 -25.41
C THR A 361 -11.13 0.44 -24.07
N TYR A 362 -12.40 0.47 -23.67
CA TYR A 362 -12.90 -0.26 -22.49
C TYR A 362 -12.56 -1.76 -22.56
N ASN A 363 -12.90 -2.43 -23.66
CA ASN A 363 -12.66 -3.87 -23.84
C ASN A 363 -11.15 -4.19 -23.84
N TYR A 364 -10.34 -3.38 -24.52
CA TYR A 364 -8.89 -3.54 -24.55
C TYR A 364 -8.30 -3.55 -23.14
N TYR A 365 -8.64 -2.54 -22.34
CA TYR A 365 -8.12 -2.38 -21.00
C TYR A 365 -8.65 -3.42 -20.01
N MET A 366 -9.92 -3.80 -20.13
CA MET A 366 -10.50 -4.90 -19.36
C MET A 366 -9.76 -6.21 -19.65
N ASN A 367 -9.55 -6.54 -20.92
CA ASN A 367 -8.81 -7.75 -21.32
C ASN A 367 -7.36 -7.70 -20.82
N ALA A 368 -6.65 -6.59 -21.02
CA ALA A 368 -5.28 -6.41 -20.57
C ALA A 368 -5.12 -6.55 -19.04
N SER A 369 -6.09 -6.07 -18.27
CA SER A 369 -6.07 -6.17 -16.81
C SER A 369 -6.24 -7.63 -16.33
N LEU A 370 -7.08 -8.41 -17.01
CA LEU A 370 -7.50 -9.73 -16.56
C LEU A 370 -6.62 -10.86 -17.11
N PHE A 371 -6.01 -10.68 -18.28
CA PHE A 371 -5.27 -11.73 -18.99
C PHE A 371 -4.15 -12.38 -18.16
N HIS A 372 -3.31 -11.58 -17.49
CA HIS A 372 -2.19 -12.11 -16.70
C HIS A 372 -2.63 -12.79 -15.39
N ILE A 373 -3.81 -12.44 -14.89
CA ILE A 373 -4.34 -12.96 -13.62
C ILE A 373 -5.21 -14.20 -13.85
N PHE A 374 -5.91 -14.26 -14.98
CA PHE A 374 -6.77 -15.37 -15.38
C PHE A 374 -6.38 -15.86 -16.79
N PRO A 375 -5.19 -16.47 -16.96
CA PRO A 375 -4.65 -16.81 -18.27
C PRO A 375 -5.27 -18.06 -18.91
N THR A 376 -6.00 -18.88 -18.14
CA THR A 376 -6.48 -20.19 -18.59
C THR A 376 -7.77 -20.05 -19.40
N ASN A 377 -8.70 -19.21 -18.94
CA ASN A 377 -10.01 -18.99 -19.55
C ASN A 377 -10.40 -17.50 -19.52
N THR A 378 -9.49 -16.63 -19.97
CA THR A 378 -9.66 -15.17 -19.92
C THR A 378 -10.95 -14.70 -20.60
N GLU A 379 -11.35 -15.31 -21.72
CA GLU A 379 -12.54 -14.91 -22.48
C GLU A 379 -13.82 -15.08 -21.66
N ALA A 380 -14.01 -16.24 -21.02
CA ALA A 380 -15.16 -16.50 -20.16
C ALA A 380 -15.17 -15.56 -18.94
N VAL A 381 -13.99 -15.29 -18.35
CA VAL A 381 -13.84 -14.32 -17.26
C VAL A 381 -14.26 -12.93 -17.72
N VAL A 382 -13.79 -12.47 -18.87
CA VAL A 382 -14.14 -11.17 -19.45
C VAL A 382 -15.65 -11.07 -19.69
N GLU A 383 -16.29 -12.11 -20.23
CA GLU A 383 -17.76 -12.14 -20.40
C GLU A 383 -18.51 -12.04 -19.07
N ALA A 384 -18.07 -12.78 -18.05
CA ALA A 384 -18.68 -12.74 -16.72
C ALA A 384 -18.52 -11.37 -16.05
N VAL A 385 -17.36 -10.72 -16.20
CA VAL A 385 -17.10 -9.36 -15.71
C VAL A 385 -17.98 -8.35 -16.42
N ALA A 386 -18.11 -8.47 -17.74
CA ALA A 386 -19.01 -7.63 -18.52
C ALA A 386 -20.48 -7.80 -18.08
N LEU A 387 -20.91 -9.00 -17.67
CA LEU A 387 -22.26 -9.20 -17.11
C LEU A 387 -22.44 -8.62 -15.70
N GLU A 388 -21.42 -8.72 -14.85
CA GLU A 388 -21.49 -8.23 -13.47
C GLU A 388 -21.47 -6.69 -13.40
N TYR A 389 -20.65 -6.05 -14.25
CA TYR A 389 -20.44 -4.60 -14.24
C TYR A 389 -21.14 -3.86 -15.38
N GLY A 390 -21.45 -4.52 -16.50
CA GLY A 390 -22.01 -3.93 -17.72
C GLY A 390 -23.46 -3.46 -17.60
N SER A 391 -23.71 -2.42 -16.82
CA SER A 391 -25.02 -1.78 -16.69
C SER A 391 -25.22 -0.58 -17.61
N TRP A 392 -24.27 -0.27 -18.50
CA TRP A 392 -24.46 0.78 -19.50
C TRP A 392 -25.26 0.24 -20.69
N ASN A 393 -26.22 1.01 -21.19
CA ASN A 393 -27.01 0.66 -22.38
C ASN A 393 -26.04 0.27 -23.51
N GLU A 394 -26.27 -0.83 -24.23
CA GLU A 394 -25.40 -1.26 -25.35
C GLU A 394 -25.26 -0.19 -26.44
N THR A 395 -26.19 0.77 -26.49
CA THR A 395 -26.16 1.95 -27.38
C THR A 395 -25.47 3.18 -26.76
N SER A 396 -24.93 3.08 -25.55
CA SER A 396 -24.27 4.19 -24.87
C SER A 396 -22.99 4.57 -25.60
N THR A 397 -22.91 5.82 -26.05
CA THR A 397 -21.71 6.45 -26.60
C THR A 397 -21.03 7.37 -25.59
N ALA A 398 -21.54 7.44 -24.35
CA ALA A 398 -21.04 8.33 -23.32
C ALA A 398 -19.73 7.81 -22.72
N THR A 399 -18.65 8.54 -22.96
CA THR A 399 -17.31 8.29 -22.43
C THR A 399 -17.30 8.07 -20.91
N GLU A 400 -18.03 8.90 -20.16
CA GLU A 400 -18.08 8.82 -18.69
C GLU A 400 -18.65 7.50 -18.18
N ALA A 401 -19.64 6.92 -18.87
CA ALA A 401 -20.22 5.63 -18.47
C ALA A 401 -19.20 4.49 -18.56
N PHE A 402 -18.39 4.47 -19.62
CA PHE A 402 -17.31 3.47 -19.75
C PHE A 402 -16.22 3.67 -18.69
N GLN A 403 -15.86 4.93 -18.40
CA GLN A 403 -14.86 5.26 -17.39
C GLN A 403 -15.31 4.87 -15.99
N GLN A 404 -16.51 5.31 -15.58
CA GLN A 404 -17.08 4.99 -14.27
C GLN A 404 -17.17 3.47 -14.10
N THR A 405 -17.62 2.75 -15.12
CA THR A 405 -17.80 1.32 -14.96
C THR A 405 -16.49 0.55 -14.91
N PHE A 406 -15.53 0.91 -15.76
CA PHE A 406 -14.21 0.31 -15.71
C PHE A 406 -13.53 0.59 -14.37
N THR A 407 -13.57 1.82 -13.89
CA THR A 407 -12.91 2.21 -12.62
C THR A 407 -13.58 1.55 -11.42
N THR A 408 -14.91 1.39 -11.44
CA THR A 408 -15.63 0.59 -10.43
C THR A 408 -15.16 -0.87 -10.44
N MET A 409 -15.13 -1.50 -11.62
CA MET A 409 -14.68 -2.88 -11.81
C MET A 409 -13.23 -3.07 -11.34
N TYR A 410 -12.34 -2.19 -11.80
CA TYR A 410 -10.92 -2.25 -11.51
C TYR A 410 -10.64 -2.02 -10.02
N GLY A 411 -11.33 -1.07 -9.38
CA GLY A 411 -11.20 -0.85 -7.94
C GLY A 411 -11.60 -2.07 -7.11
N ASP A 412 -12.71 -2.72 -7.49
CA ASP A 412 -13.13 -3.96 -6.85
C ASP A 412 -12.13 -5.10 -7.05
N PHE A 413 -11.65 -5.28 -8.28
CA PHE A 413 -10.70 -6.31 -8.67
C PHE A 413 -9.33 -6.14 -8.00
N ALA A 414 -8.72 -4.96 -8.15
CA ALA A 414 -7.33 -4.73 -7.76
C ALA A 414 -7.16 -4.53 -6.24
N TYR A 415 -8.15 -3.97 -5.54
CA TYR A 415 -7.98 -3.52 -4.15
C TYR A 415 -9.04 -4.07 -3.19
N ILE A 416 -10.33 -3.87 -3.50
CA ILE A 416 -11.38 -4.04 -2.48
C ILE A 416 -11.67 -5.52 -2.21
N ALA A 417 -11.79 -6.35 -3.26
CA ALA A 417 -12.15 -7.75 -3.09
C ALA A 417 -11.08 -8.54 -2.32
N SER A 418 -9.79 -8.28 -2.59
CA SER A 418 -8.66 -8.90 -1.89
C SER A 418 -8.56 -8.42 -0.43
N THR A 419 -8.78 -7.12 -0.18
CA THR A 419 -8.85 -6.56 1.18
C THR A 419 -9.97 -7.23 1.99
N MET A 420 -11.16 -7.38 1.39
CA MET A 420 -12.29 -8.06 2.04
C MET A 420 -12.11 -9.56 2.17
N GLN A 421 -11.39 -10.22 1.26
CA GLN A 421 -10.99 -11.62 1.40
C GLN A 421 -10.11 -11.81 2.62
N MET A 422 -9.10 -10.96 2.80
CA MET A 422 -8.22 -10.99 3.95
C MET A 422 -8.97 -10.76 5.26
N ALA A 423 -9.86 -9.75 5.32
CA ALA A 423 -10.70 -9.50 6.48
C ALA A 423 -11.57 -10.72 6.85
N ASN A 424 -12.12 -11.40 5.84
CA ASN A 424 -12.93 -12.60 6.04
C ASN A 424 -12.12 -13.79 6.54
N LEU A 425 -10.90 -14.00 6.05
CA LEU A 425 -10.00 -15.05 6.52
C LEU A 425 -9.57 -14.80 7.97
N TYR A 426 -9.18 -13.58 8.32
CA TYR A 426 -8.86 -13.19 9.70
C TYR A 426 -10.04 -13.42 10.66
N ARG A 427 -11.25 -13.05 10.23
CA ARG A 427 -12.48 -13.30 10.98
C ARG A 427 -12.71 -14.79 11.21
N GLN A 428 -12.48 -15.65 10.21
CA GLN A 428 -12.62 -17.10 10.34
C GLN A 428 -11.62 -17.69 11.34
N LEU A 429 -10.42 -17.11 11.42
CA LEU A 429 -9.40 -17.46 12.42
C LEU A 429 -9.66 -16.85 13.82
N ASN A 430 -10.75 -16.09 13.99
CA ASN A 430 -11.08 -15.34 15.22
C ASN A 430 -9.99 -14.34 15.65
N MET A 431 -9.18 -13.86 14.70
CA MET A 431 -8.14 -12.84 14.94
C MET A 431 -8.77 -11.44 15.07
N ALA A 432 -8.08 -10.53 15.74
CA ALA A 432 -8.60 -9.18 15.97
C ALA A 432 -8.52 -8.35 14.69
N THR A 433 -9.68 -7.93 14.17
CA THR A 433 -9.76 -7.22 12.89
C THR A 433 -10.75 -6.06 12.94
N PHE A 434 -10.37 -4.93 12.34
CA PHE A 434 -11.21 -3.73 12.17
C PHE A 434 -11.18 -3.31 10.71
N VAL A 435 -12.36 -3.03 10.13
CA VAL A 435 -12.50 -2.67 8.71
C VAL A 435 -13.01 -1.25 8.56
N TYR A 436 -12.43 -0.47 7.64
CA TYR A 436 -12.99 0.80 7.18
C TYR A 436 -13.26 0.83 5.68
N GLN A 437 -14.18 1.70 5.28
CA GLN A 437 -14.25 2.31 3.95
C GLN A 437 -13.99 3.81 4.13
N PHE A 438 -13.34 4.46 3.18
CA PHE A 438 -13.18 5.91 3.16
C PHE A 438 -13.94 6.50 1.95
N THR A 439 -14.77 7.51 2.16
CA THR A 439 -15.74 8.03 1.16
C THR A 439 -15.67 9.54 0.95
N HIS A 440 -14.75 10.26 1.60
CA HIS A 440 -14.65 11.71 1.43
C HIS A 440 -13.72 12.11 0.28
N ALA A 441 -14.28 12.76 -0.73
CA ALA A 441 -13.53 13.32 -1.85
C ALA A 441 -13.13 14.78 -1.57
N ARG A 442 -11.82 15.06 -1.51
CA ARG A 442 -11.30 16.43 -1.41
C ARG A 442 -10.96 17.05 -2.76
N ARG A 443 -10.61 16.22 -3.74
CA ARG A 443 -10.09 16.66 -5.03
C ARG A 443 -11.20 17.23 -5.91
N THR A 444 -11.04 18.47 -6.34
CA THR A 444 -12.03 19.18 -7.18
C THR A 444 -11.71 19.11 -8.68
N ASN A 445 -10.56 18.55 -9.05
CA ASN A 445 -10.10 18.38 -10.43
C ASN A 445 -10.54 17.07 -11.08
N LEU A 446 -11.27 16.21 -10.36
CA LEU A 446 -11.81 14.95 -10.84
C LEU A 446 -13.31 15.09 -11.17
N PRO A 447 -13.87 14.21 -12.02
CA PRO A 447 -15.33 14.21 -12.26
C PRO A 447 -16.11 13.96 -10.98
N ALA A 448 -17.32 14.51 -10.88
CA ALA A 448 -18.16 14.39 -9.68
C ALA A 448 -18.54 12.95 -9.29
N TRP A 449 -18.42 11.99 -10.21
CA TRP A 449 -18.64 10.57 -9.94
C TRP A 449 -17.42 9.87 -9.33
N ALA A 450 -16.22 10.46 -9.44
CA ALA A 450 -15.03 9.98 -8.78
C ALA A 450 -15.06 10.54 -7.35
N GLY A 451 -15.53 9.72 -6.40
CA GLY A 451 -15.55 10.03 -4.99
C GLY A 451 -14.14 9.97 -4.39
N ALA A 452 -13.97 9.23 -3.31
CA ALA A 452 -12.66 9.04 -2.71
C ALA A 452 -11.81 8.08 -3.55
N VAL A 453 -10.78 8.59 -4.21
CA VAL A 453 -9.89 7.79 -5.06
C VAL A 453 -8.71 7.23 -4.26
N HIS A 454 -7.93 6.34 -4.88
CA HIS A 454 -6.78 5.68 -4.23
C HIS A 454 -5.86 6.67 -3.50
N ALA A 455 -5.49 6.32 -2.26
CA ALA A 455 -4.65 7.09 -1.36
C ALA A 455 -5.20 8.46 -0.88
N ASP A 456 -6.45 8.84 -1.18
CA ASP A 456 -7.03 10.10 -0.69
C ASP A 456 -7.13 10.16 0.84
N GLU A 457 -7.22 9.02 1.53
CA GLU A 457 -7.23 8.98 3.00
C GLU A 457 -5.90 9.43 3.60
N LEU A 458 -4.80 9.41 2.84
CA LEU A 458 -3.48 9.84 3.31
C LEU A 458 -3.42 11.33 3.60
N TYR A 459 -4.28 12.16 2.98
CA TYR A 459 -4.38 13.58 3.35
C TYR A 459 -4.77 13.77 4.82
N TYR A 460 -5.41 12.77 5.44
CA TYR A 460 -5.92 12.84 6.81
C TYR A 460 -4.98 12.20 7.85
N LEU A 461 -4.00 11.42 7.40
CA LEU A 461 -2.91 10.87 8.24
C LEU A 461 -1.61 11.68 8.10
N PHE A 462 -1.40 12.30 6.93
CA PHE A 462 -0.24 13.12 6.61
C PHE A 462 -0.71 14.43 5.94
N PRO A 463 -1.14 15.46 6.71
CA PRO A 463 -1.79 16.65 6.15
C PRO A 463 -0.94 17.48 5.19
N THR A 464 0.37 17.24 5.10
CA THR A 464 1.28 17.89 4.15
C THR A 464 1.64 17.04 2.93
N VAL A 465 1.10 15.82 2.82
CA VAL A 465 1.43 14.87 1.75
C VAL A 465 1.02 15.42 0.38
N ARG A 466 1.80 15.08 -0.68
CA ARG A 466 1.55 15.54 -2.06
C ARG A 466 1.45 17.07 -2.20
N GLY A 467 2.19 17.80 -1.37
CA GLY A 467 2.18 19.27 -1.35
C GLY A 467 0.89 19.87 -0.81
N ASN A 468 0.08 19.09 -0.09
CA ASN A 468 -1.12 19.60 0.55
C ASN A 468 -0.76 20.65 1.60
N ASN A 469 -1.63 21.66 1.75
CA ASN A 469 -1.54 22.64 2.82
C ASN A 469 -2.68 22.39 3.83
N PRO A 470 -2.37 21.99 5.08
CA PRO A 470 -3.37 21.83 6.13
C PRO A 470 -4.15 23.12 6.42
N ASP A 471 -3.55 24.30 6.21
CA ASP A 471 -4.24 25.59 6.41
C ASP A 471 -5.41 25.83 5.44
N LEU A 472 -5.49 25.04 4.36
CA LEU A 472 -6.57 25.08 3.38
C LEU A 472 -7.64 24.01 3.61
N MET A 473 -7.51 23.19 4.66
CA MET A 473 -8.52 22.21 5.03
C MET A 473 -9.68 22.89 5.78
N THR A 474 -10.89 22.41 5.53
CA THR A 474 -12.08 22.90 6.24
C THR A 474 -12.12 22.39 7.69
N ASP A 475 -12.93 23.02 8.55
CA ASP A 475 -13.11 22.56 9.94
C ASP A 475 -13.63 21.10 10.02
N ASP A 476 -14.50 20.69 9.10
CA ASP A 476 -15.01 19.32 9.01
C ASP A 476 -13.89 18.33 8.58
N GLU A 477 -12.99 18.75 7.68
CA GLU A 477 -11.80 17.97 7.31
C GLU A 477 -10.80 17.86 8.45
N MET A 478 -10.57 18.94 9.20
CA MET A 478 -9.68 18.92 10.37
C MET A 478 -10.26 18.06 11.50
N GLN A 479 -11.58 17.98 11.65
CA GLN A 479 -12.21 17.00 12.55
C GLN A 479 -11.91 15.56 12.09
N LEU A 480 -11.98 15.28 10.78
CA LEU A 480 -11.63 13.97 10.24
C LEU A 480 -10.13 13.64 10.42
N VAL A 481 -9.21 14.61 10.25
CA VAL A 481 -7.77 14.46 10.55
C VAL A 481 -7.59 13.99 11.99
N ASN A 482 -8.19 14.71 12.94
CA ASN A 482 -8.07 14.39 14.36
C ASN A 482 -8.68 13.02 14.71
N ALA A 483 -9.85 12.69 14.15
CA ALA A 483 -10.50 11.41 14.36
C ALA A 483 -9.67 10.24 13.81
N MET A 484 -9.17 10.34 12.57
CA MET A 484 -8.36 9.30 11.93
C MET A 484 -7.03 9.10 12.66
N MET A 485 -6.27 10.16 12.94
CA MET A 485 -5.02 10.04 13.71
C MET A 485 -5.25 9.43 15.09
N THR A 486 -6.38 9.73 15.73
CA THR A 486 -6.75 9.14 17.01
C THR A 486 -7.09 7.65 16.88
N TYR A 487 -7.90 7.24 15.89
CA TYR A 487 -8.17 5.82 15.66
C TYR A 487 -6.90 5.01 15.36
N TRP A 488 -6.04 5.53 14.48
CA TRP A 488 -4.78 4.89 14.10
C TRP A 488 -3.82 4.77 15.29
N SER A 489 -3.63 5.86 16.04
CA SER A 489 -2.74 5.85 17.21
C SER A 489 -3.30 5.02 18.37
N ASN A 490 -4.62 5.01 18.60
CA ASN A 490 -5.27 4.14 19.58
C ASN A 490 -5.08 2.66 19.23
N PHE A 491 -5.26 2.31 17.96
CA PHE A 491 -4.97 0.97 17.48
C PHE A 491 -3.48 0.63 17.68
N ALA A 492 -2.57 1.56 17.39
CA ALA A 492 -1.15 1.33 17.63
C ALA A 492 -0.81 1.12 19.12
N LYS A 493 -1.49 1.83 20.03
CA LYS A 493 -1.31 1.71 21.48
C LYS A 493 -1.85 0.41 22.05
N THR A 494 -3.08 0.03 21.67
CA THR A 494 -3.85 -1.00 22.38
C THR A 494 -4.34 -2.15 21.51
N GLY A 495 -4.31 -2.00 20.18
CA GLY A 495 -4.92 -2.93 19.24
C GLY A 495 -6.43 -2.79 19.12
N ASN A 496 -7.00 -1.74 19.72
CA ASN A 496 -8.38 -1.36 19.60
C ASN A 496 -8.44 0.13 19.23
N PRO A 497 -8.98 0.52 18.06
CA PRO A 497 -9.02 1.91 17.63
C PRO A 497 -9.84 2.82 18.57
N ASN A 498 -10.67 2.23 19.44
CA ASN A 498 -11.48 2.98 20.40
C ASN A 498 -10.77 3.26 21.74
N LEU A 499 -9.57 2.70 21.97
CA LEU A 499 -8.90 2.75 23.27
C LEU A 499 -7.47 3.32 23.16
N PRO A 500 -7.08 4.25 24.06
CA PRO A 500 -7.90 4.85 25.13
C PRO A 500 -9.06 5.69 24.60
N TYR A 501 -10.14 5.78 25.39
CA TYR A 501 -11.29 6.62 25.03
C TYR A 501 -10.83 8.06 24.82
N ASN A 502 -11.27 8.66 23.71
CA ASN A 502 -10.99 10.05 23.37
C ASN A 502 -12.28 10.69 22.83
N PRO A 503 -12.74 11.82 23.40
CA PRO A 503 -13.97 12.48 22.96
C PRO A 503 -13.91 13.03 21.53
N VAL A 504 -12.72 13.09 20.91
CA VAL A 504 -12.59 13.44 19.49
C VAL A 504 -13.12 12.35 18.56
N LEU A 505 -13.28 11.12 19.06
CA LEU A 505 -13.83 10.01 18.27
C LEU A 505 -15.34 10.18 18.10
N PRO A 506 -15.85 10.28 16.87
CA PRO A 506 -17.25 10.61 16.61
C PRO A 506 -18.21 9.42 16.81
N THR A 507 -17.69 8.18 16.81
CA THR A 507 -18.47 6.97 17.04
C THR A 507 -17.56 5.83 17.51
N THR A 508 -18.13 4.67 17.82
CA THR A 508 -17.37 3.46 18.15
C THR A 508 -17.11 2.65 16.90
N TRP A 509 -15.85 2.32 16.62
CA TRP A 509 -15.46 1.42 15.55
C TRP A 509 -15.60 -0.05 16.00
N PRO A 510 -16.59 -0.80 15.49
CA PRO A 510 -16.79 -2.18 15.91
C PRO A 510 -15.72 -3.12 15.37
N ARG A 511 -15.40 -4.18 16.13
CA ARG A 511 -14.62 -5.31 15.63
C ARG A 511 -15.36 -6.00 14.49
N TYR A 512 -14.63 -6.36 13.44
CA TYR A 512 -15.12 -7.13 12.30
C TYR A 512 -15.28 -8.61 12.71
N THR A 513 -16.50 -8.98 13.09
CA THR A 513 -16.88 -10.34 13.52
C THR A 513 -17.92 -10.94 12.57
N GLY A 514 -18.71 -11.93 13.02
CA GLY A 514 -19.78 -12.53 12.20
C GLY A 514 -20.81 -11.54 11.65
N THR A 515 -20.98 -10.37 12.28
CA THR A 515 -21.86 -9.28 11.79
C THR A 515 -21.20 -8.40 10.72
N GLN A 516 -19.92 -8.61 10.41
CA GLN A 516 -19.16 -7.94 9.36
C GLN A 516 -19.33 -6.41 9.34
N ARG A 517 -19.23 -5.81 10.53
CA ARG A 517 -19.37 -4.36 10.70
C ARG A 517 -18.08 -3.64 10.33
N PHE A 518 -18.22 -2.50 9.68
CA PHE A 518 -17.12 -1.60 9.29
C PHE A 518 -17.50 -0.16 9.66
N ILE A 519 -16.52 0.74 9.60
CA ILE A 519 -16.76 2.18 9.72
C ILE A 519 -16.55 2.87 8.36
N ASP A 520 -17.43 3.78 8.02
CA ASP A 520 -17.27 4.71 6.91
C ASP A 520 -16.60 6.00 7.40
N LEU A 521 -15.39 6.26 6.93
CA LEU A 521 -14.61 7.44 7.24
C LEU A 521 -14.96 8.57 6.26
N THR A 522 -15.61 9.60 6.78
CA THR A 522 -16.10 10.75 6.02
C THR A 522 -16.10 12.01 6.90
N ILE A 523 -16.16 13.21 6.34
CA ILE A 523 -16.07 14.47 7.11
C ILE A 523 -17.24 14.73 8.07
N ARG A 524 -18.31 13.93 8.01
CA ARG A 524 -19.49 14.02 8.89
C ARG A 524 -19.79 12.69 9.57
N MET A 525 -18.77 12.13 10.23
CA MET A 525 -18.91 10.86 10.95
C MET A 525 -19.94 10.94 12.08
N SER A 526 -20.68 9.86 12.26
CA SER A 526 -21.58 9.65 13.41
C SER A 526 -21.82 8.15 13.59
N ASP A 527 -22.71 7.75 14.50
CA ASP A 527 -23.12 6.34 14.63
C ASP A 527 -23.70 5.74 13.35
N ASN A 528 -24.23 6.58 12.43
CA ASN A 528 -24.70 6.14 11.12
C ASN A 528 -23.57 5.76 10.15
N SER A 529 -22.33 6.10 10.49
CA SER A 529 -21.13 5.68 9.73
C SER A 529 -20.78 4.21 9.99
N VAL A 530 -21.45 3.52 10.92
CA VAL A 530 -21.23 2.09 11.15
C VAL A 530 -22.11 1.26 10.22
N GLY A 531 -21.49 0.69 9.19
CA GLY A 531 -22.15 -0.18 8.21
C GLY A 531 -22.00 -1.68 8.54
N GLN A 532 -22.67 -2.52 7.73
CA GLN A 532 -22.52 -3.98 7.75
C GLN A 532 -22.44 -4.52 6.32
N TYR A 533 -21.74 -5.65 6.13
CA TYR A 533 -21.69 -6.38 4.85
C TYR A 533 -21.32 -5.50 3.65
N ILE A 534 -20.10 -4.99 3.64
CA ILE A 534 -19.61 -4.18 2.54
C ILE A 534 -19.29 -5.05 1.30
N ARG A 535 -19.95 -4.73 0.18
CA ARG A 535 -19.76 -5.34 -1.16
C ARG A 535 -19.64 -6.90 -1.17
N PRO A 536 -20.51 -7.67 -0.49
CA PRO A 536 -20.33 -9.12 -0.35
C PRO A 536 -20.43 -9.88 -1.67
N ARG A 537 -21.36 -9.49 -2.57
CA ARG A 537 -21.53 -10.10 -3.90
C ARG A 537 -20.26 -9.94 -4.74
N ARG A 538 -19.73 -8.72 -4.83
CA ARG A 538 -18.55 -8.41 -5.64
C ARG A 538 -17.28 -9.04 -5.07
N THR A 539 -17.17 -9.09 -3.74
CA THR A 539 -16.09 -9.83 -3.06
C THR A 539 -16.14 -11.31 -3.44
N PHE A 540 -17.30 -11.96 -3.37
CA PHE A 540 -17.45 -13.36 -3.75
C PHE A 540 -17.17 -13.59 -5.25
N PHE A 541 -17.66 -12.70 -6.10
CA PHE A 541 -17.45 -12.73 -7.54
C PHE A 541 -15.96 -12.81 -7.88
N TRP A 542 -15.15 -11.88 -7.36
CA TRP A 542 -13.71 -11.84 -7.65
C TRP A 542 -12.89 -12.93 -6.95
N THR A 543 -13.23 -13.27 -5.70
CA THR A 543 -12.36 -14.11 -4.87
C THR A 543 -12.69 -15.61 -4.95
N LYS A 544 -13.86 -15.97 -5.48
CA LYS A 544 -14.31 -17.36 -5.60
C LYS A 544 -14.79 -17.69 -7.01
N MET A 545 -15.65 -16.87 -7.62
CA MET A 545 -16.24 -17.21 -8.93
C MET A 545 -15.23 -17.09 -10.07
N MET A 546 -14.47 -15.99 -10.18
CA MET A 546 -13.50 -15.82 -11.28
C MET A 546 -12.36 -16.85 -11.27
N PRO A 547 -11.72 -17.16 -10.12
CA PRO A 547 -10.70 -18.22 -10.08
C PRO A 547 -11.26 -19.59 -10.46
N ALA A 548 -12.50 -19.92 -10.04
CA ALA A 548 -13.14 -21.18 -10.40
C ALA A 548 -13.45 -21.25 -11.90
N LEU A 549 -13.87 -20.15 -12.51
CA LEU A 549 -14.13 -20.07 -13.95
C LEU A 549 -12.84 -20.18 -14.77
N ASP A 550 -11.76 -19.55 -14.33
CA ASP A 550 -10.45 -19.66 -14.97
C ASP A 550 -9.91 -21.09 -14.92
N SER A 551 -10.03 -21.76 -13.76
CA SER A 551 -9.51 -23.12 -13.56
C SER A 551 -10.20 -24.22 -14.38
N GLN A 552 -11.33 -23.93 -15.02
CA GLN A 552 -12.05 -24.91 -15.85
C GLN A 552 -11.34 -25.08 -17.20
N SER A 553 -10.57 -26.16 -17.33
CA SER A 553 -10.06 -26.60 -18.64
C SER A 553 -11.22 -27.17 -19.45
N CYS A 554 -11.56 -26.56 -20.60
CA CYS A 554 -12.36 -27.23 -21.61
C CYS A 554 -11.56 -28.39 -22.22
N SER A 555 -11.67 -29.60 -21.67
CA SER A 555 -11.20 -30.81 -22.35
C SER A 555 -12.27 -31.30 -23.35
N PRO A 556 -11.93 -31.64 -24.61
CA PRO A 556 -12.88 -32.20 -25.57
C PRO A 556 -13.31 -33.65 -25.27
N GLU A 557 -12.96 -34.20 -24.11
CA GLU A 557 -13.22 -35.61 -23.81
C GLU A 557 -14.59 -35.78 -23.15
N THR A 558 -15.48 -36.36 -23.95
CA THR A 558 -16.74 -37.01 -23.57
C THR A 558 -17.79 -36.13 -22.89
N ILE A 559 -18.54 -35.39 -23.71
CA ILE A 559 -19.99 -35.34 -23.50
C ILE A 559 -20.49 -36.76 -23.79
N ASP A 560 -20.40 -37.64 -22.79
CA ASP A 560 -21.20 -38.85 -22.80
C ASP A 560 -22.60 -38.43 -22.36
N ASP A 561 -23.49 -38.31 -23.35
CA ASP A 561 -24.93 -38.19 -23.14
C ASP A 561 -25.32 -39.32 -22.19
N THR A 562 -25.73 -38.98 -20.96
CA THR A 562 -26.14 -39.85 -19.83
C THR A 562 -25.15 -40.06 -18.66
N THR A 563 -24.79 -39.00 -17.94
CA THR A 563 -24.36 -39.15 -16.51
C THR A 563 -25.06 -38.16 -15.56
N ASN A 564 -26.20 -38.63 -15.05
CA ASN A 564 -26.73 -38.49 -13.69
C ASN A 564 -26.73 -37.10 -13.00
N VAL A 565 -27.52 -36.16 -13.54
CA VAL A 565 -27.93 -34.91 -12.87
C VAL A 565 -28.75 -35.17 -11.58
N ASN A 566 -29.25 -36.39 -11.37
CA ASN A 566 -30.12 -36.71 -10.23
C ASN A 566 -29.34 -36.89 -8.90
N GLY A 567 -28.07 -37.32 -8.93
CA GLY A 567 -27.29 -37.56 -7.71
C GLY A 567 -26.92 -36.27 -6.95
N TRP A 568 -26.57 -35.21 -7.68
CA TRP A 568 -26.24 -33.90 -7.11
C TRP A 568 -27.47 -33.14 -6.59
N LEU A 569 -28.64 -33.36 -7.23
CA LEU A 569 -29.90 -32.77 -6.78
C LEU A 569 -30.37 -33.39 -5.46
N GLU A 570 -30.23 -34.70 -5.28
CA GLU A 570 -30.66 -35.38 -4.04
C GLU A 570 -29.85 -34.97 -2.81
N GLU A 571 -28.52 -34.84 -2.89
CA GLU A 571 -27.69 -34.36 -1.77
C GLU A 571 -27.97 -32.88 -1.42
N THR A 572 -28.20 -32.04 -2.44
CA THR A 572 -28.48 -30.60 -2.24
C THR A 572 -29.87 -30.36 -1.65
N ILE A 573 -30.87 -31.16 -2.03
CA ILE A 573 -32.23 -31.09 -1.50
C ILE A 573 -32.30 -31.67 -0.07
N LEU A 574 -31.55 -32.73 0.24
CA LEU A 574 -31.50 -33.32 1.59
C LEU A 574 -30.81 -32.41 2.63
N LEU A 575 -29.84 -31.60 2.21
CA LEU A 575 -29.22 -30.58 3.07
C LEU A 575 -30.15 -29.39 3.34
N GLY A 576 -31.03 -29.05 2.40
CA GLY A 576 -32.01 -27.97 2.54
C GLY A 576 -33.22 -28.30 3.42
N LEU A 577 -33.60 -29.58 3.55
CA LEU A 577 -34.80 -30.00 4.29
C LEU A 577 -34.60 -30.19 5.80
N ARG A 578 -33.38 -30.00 6.34
CA ARG A 578 -33.11 -30.13 7.80
C ARG A 578 -33.12 -28.83 8.60
N ARG A 579 -33.40 -27.68 8.00
CA ARG A 579 -33.61 -26.42 8.73
C ARG A 579 -34.86 -25.71 8.24
N ASN A 580 -35.91 -25.80 9.04
CA ASN A 580 -37.13 -25.02 8.88
C ASN A 580 -36.83 -23.54 9.10
N ASP A 581 -36.50 -22.80 8.03
CA ASP A 581 -36.64 -21.34 7.97
C ASP A 581 -36.91 -20.94 6.52
N VAL A 582 -38.16 -20.56 6.25
CA VAL A 582 -38.77 -20.36 4.92
C VAL A 582 -38.15 -19.18 4.13
N ILE A 583 -37.24 -18.42 4.71
CA ILE A 583 -36.59 -17.25 4.07
C ILE A 583 -35.34 -17.62 3.25
N GLN A 584 -34.74 -18.80 3.48
CA GLN A 584 -33.55 -19.27 2.74
C GLN A 584 -33.87 -19.90 1.36
N LEU A 585 -35.12 -20.30 1.11
CA LEU A 585 -35.53 -20.93 -0.16
C LEU A 585 -35.42 -20.00 -1.37
N GLY A 586 -35.61 -18.69 -1.19
CA GLY A 586 -35.45 -17.70 -2.28
C GLY A 586 -33.99 -17.46 -2.66
N VAL A 587 -33.08 -17.48 -1.68
CA VAL A 587 -31.64 -17.26 -1.91
C VAL A 587 -30.98 -18.51 -2.46
N VAL A 588 -31.29 -19.68 -1.91
CA VAL A 588 -30.78 -20.98 -2.42
C VAL A 588 -31.38 -21.31 -3.79
N GLY A 589 -32.67 -21.02 -4.01
CA GLY A 589 -33.31 -21.13 -5.31
C GLY A 589 -32.71 -20.17 -6.34
N GLY A 590 -32.40 -18.93 -5.92
CA GLY A 590 -31.70 -17.96 -6.74
C GLY A 590 -30.28 -18.39 -7.11
N ILE A 591 -29.53 -18.96 -6.17
CA ILE A 591 -28.18 -19.50 -6.39
C ILE A 591 -28.23 -20.73 -7.31
N ALA A 592 -29.19 -21.64 -7.12
CA ALA A 592 -29.36 -22.81 -7.98
C ALA A 592 -29.73 -22.40 -9.40
N ILE A 593 -30.61 -21.41 -9.58
CA ILE A 593 -30.95 -20.85 -10.89
C ILE A 593 -29.74 -20.15 -11.52
N LEU A 594 -28.94 -19.42 -10.73
CA LEU A 594 -27.71 -18.78 -11.22
C LEU A 594 -26.68 -19.83 -11.67
N LEU A 595 -26.50 -20.90 -10.90
CA LEU A 595 -25.59 -22.00 -11.24
C LEU A 595 -26.06 -22.77 -12.47
N ILE A 596 -27.37 -23.01 -12.61
CA ILE A 596 -27.97 -23.62 -13.82
C ILE A 596 -27.78 -22.69 -15.03
N LEU A 597 -27.97 -21.37 -14.86
CA LEU A 597 -27.76 -20.40 -15.93
C LEU A 597 -26.29 -20.30 -16.32
N VAL A 598 -25.37 -20.29 -15.35
CA VAL A 598 -23.91 -20.30 -15.60
C VAL A 598 -23.51 -21.59 -16.32
N PHE A 599 -24.07 -22.74 -15.94
CA PHE A 599 -23.84 -24.01 -16.62
C PHE A 599 -24.39 -24.02 -18.05
N PHE A 600 -25.60 -23.51 -18.26
CA PHE A 600 -26.21 -23.39 -19.59
C PHE A 600 -25.46 -22.40 -20.50
N ILE A 601 -25.05 -21.25 -19.96
CA ILE A 601 -24.25 -20.25 -20.69
C ILE A 601 -22.90 -20.88 -21.06
N SER A 602 -22.24 -21.58 -20.14
CA SER A 602 -20.99 -22.29 -20.40
C SER A 602 -21.13 -23.37 -21.49
N CYS A 603 -22.21 -24.15 -21.47
CA CYS A 603 -22.49 -25.14 -22.54
C CYS A 603 -22.79 -24.48 -23.90
N VAL A 604 -23.50 -23.35 -23.93
CA VAL A 604 -23.86 -22.64 -25.17
C VAL A 604 -22.67 -21.90 -25.75
N THR A 605 -21.81 -21.28 -24.93
CA THR A 605 -20.58 -20.62 -25.36
C THR A 605 -19.56 -21.66 -25.85
N CYS A 606 -19.43 -22.81 -25.16
CA CYS A 606 -18.61 -23.93 -25.62
C CYS A 606 -19.10 -24.49 -26.97
N CYS A 607 -20.43 -24.58 -27.19
CA CYS A 607 -21.00 -24.99 -28.48
C CYS A 607 -20.76 -23.97 -29.61
N LYS A 608 -20.74 -22.65 -29.31
CA LYS A 608 -20.46 -21.59 -30.28
C LYS A 608 -18.98 -21.54 -30.68
N VAL A 609 -18.05 -21.71 -29.74
CA VAL A 609 -16.61 -21.76 -30.03
C VAL A 609 -16.28 -22.98 -30.91
N LEU A 610 -16.95 -24.12 -30.70
CA LEU A 610 -16.81 -25.32 -31.53
C LEU A 610 -17.43 -25.17 -32.93
N SER A 611 -18.50 -24.39 -33.09
CA SER A 611 -19.14 -24.16 -34.41
C SER A 611 -18.35 -23.17 -35.26
N VAL A 612 -17.76 -22.13 -34.65
CA VAL A 612 -16.87 -21.17 -35.32
C VAL A 612 -15.56 -21.82 -35.76
N ASN A 613 -14.97 -22.70 -34.93
CA ASN A 613 -13.77 -23.47 -35.30
C ASN A 613 -14.04 -24.53 -36.38
N ARG A 614 -15.28 -25.02 -36.53
CA ARG A 614 -15.67 -25.88 -37.66
C ARG A 614 -15.88 -25.11 -38.97
N MET A 615 -16.33 -23.85 -38.90
CA MET A 615 -16.47 -23.00 -40.10
C MET A 615 -15.13 -22.50 -40.65
N MET A 616 -14.13 -22.26 -39.79
CA MET A 616 -12.80 -21.81 -40.24
C MET A 616 -11.90 -22.92 -40.83
N ARG A 617 -12.27 -24.20 -40.73
CA ARG A 617 -11.50 -25.32 -41.31
C ARG A 617 -11.91 -25.73 -42.73
N TYR A 618 -12.73 -24.94 -43.42
CA TYR A 618 -13.24 -25.29 -44.76
C TYR A 618 -12.85 -24.32 -45.90
N ASP A 619 -11.92 -23.38 -45.70
CA ASP A 619 -11.54 -22.44 -46.79
C ASP A 619 -10.03 -22.13 -46.88
N ASP A 620 -9.16 -23.10 -46.58
CA ASP A 620 -7.70 -22.98 -46.75
C ASP A 620 -7.18 -23.67 -48.03
N SER A 621 -7.97 -23.64 -49.11
CA SER A 621 -7.50 -24.07 -50.42
C SER A 621 -7.85 -23.07 -51.52
N LYS A 622 -7.24 -21.88 -51.45
CA LYS A 622 -6.82 -21.03 -52.58
C LYS A 622 -6.50 -19.64 -52.05
N ILE A 623 -5.25 -19.19 -52.19
CA ILE A 623 -4.87 -17.99 -52.96
C ILE A 623 -3.34 -17.83 -52.91
N HIS A 624 -2.80 -17.56 -54.08
CA HIS A 624 -1.38 -17.51 -54.45
C HIS A 624 -0.65 -16.27 -53.92
N LEU A 625 0.67 -16.48 -53.75
CA LEU A 625 1.77 -15.51 -53.74
C LEU A 625 1.60 -14.31 -54.69
N SER A 626 1.89 -13.10 -54.19
CA SER A 626 2.80 -12.15 -54.88
C SER A 626 3.31 -11.05 -53.95
N SER A 627 4.50 -10.56 -54.29
CA SER A 627 5.52 -9.87 -53.51
C SER A 627 5.62 -8.34 -53.73
N TYR A 628 6.35 -7.65 -52.84
CA TYR A 628 6.94 -6.29 -52.94
C TYR A 628 5.94 -5.11 -53.01
N ALA A 629 6.09 -3.98 -52.31
CA ALA A 629 7.28 -3.26 -51.81
C ALA A 629 7.00 -2.52 -50.49
#